data_AF-A0A1I0MB76-F1
#
_entry.id   AF-A0A1I0MB76-F1
#
_cell.length_a   1.000
_cell.length_b   1.000
_cell.length_c   1.000
_cell.angle_alpha   90.00
_cell.angle_beta   90.00
_cell.angle_gamma   90.00
#
_symmetry.space_group_name_H-M   'P 1'
#
loop_
_entity.id
_entity.type
_entity.pdbx_description
1 polymer ?
#
loop_
_entity_poly.entity_id
_entity_poly.type
_entity_poly.pdbx_seq_one_letter_code
_entity_poly.pdbx_strand_id
1 'polypeptide(L)'
;MRTIIALSFAAAAAWSVAALAAPPASRLPQGTGLDDAGMAAWYAGNLCQASTSTVQSYRTKVDALSPGGSGTPDFHEGERQALSIVNQIRAEGGDTSELSQRVCPRSLSLIERTMALP
;
A
#
# COMPACT_ATOMS: atom_id res chain seq x y z
N MET A 1 -56.26 -23.05 -34.27
CA MET A 1 -55.77 -21.81 -34.91
C MET A 1 -54.59 -21.32 -34.08
N ARG A 2 -53.40 -21.18 -34.69
CA ARG A 2 -52.12 -20.89 -34.02
C ARG A 2 -51.87 -19.38 -34.06
N THR A 3 -51.74 -18.76 -32.89
CA THR A 3 -51.42 -17.34 -32.74
C THR A 3 -49.91 -17.15 -32.88
N ILE A 4 -49.47 -16.49 -33.96
CA ILE A 4 -48.08 -16.07 -34.13
C ILE A 4 -47.94 -14.70 -33.45
N ILE A 5 -47.19 -14.66 -32.36
CA ILE A 5 -46.88 -13.44 -31.61
C ILE A 5 -45.77 -12.70 -32.36
N ALA A 6 -46.10 -11.48 -32.82
CA ALA A 6 -45.17 -10.57 -33.47
C ALA A 6 -44.17 -10.00 -32.46
N LEU A 7 -42.87 -10.07 -32.80
CA LEU A 7 -41.78 -9.48 -32.04
C LEU A 7 -41.94 -7.97 -31.94
N SER A 8 -41.86 -7.45 -30.72
CA SER A 8 -41.69 -6.01 -30.45
C SER A 8 -40.24 -5.77 -30.06
N PHE A 9 -39.51 -5.06 -30.91
CA PHE A 9 -38.24 -4.43 -30.58
C PHE A 9 -38.49 -3.32 -29.56
N ALA A 10 -37.91 -3.45 -28.37
CA ALA A 10 -37.86 -2.36 -27.39
C ALA A 10 -36.39 -1.96 -27.18
N ALA A 11 -35.96 -0.98 -27.97
CA ALA A 11 -34.79 -0.19 -27.66
C ALA A 11 -35.23 0.95 -26.72
N ALA A 12 -34.68 0.99 -25.51
CA ALA A 12 -34.66 2.21 -24.71
C ALA A 12 -33.44 2.16 -23.79
N ALA A 13 -32.48 3.01 -24.13
CA ALA A 13 -31.33 3.34 -23.31
C ALA A 13 -31.77 4.21 -22.13
N ALA A 14 -31.35 3.86 -20.91
CA ALA A 14 -31.30 4.72 -19.74
C ALA A 14 -29.99 4.37 -19.00
N TRP A 15 -28.85 4.95 -19.39
CA TRP A 15 -28.26 6.18 -18.82
C TRP A 15 -28.15 6.14 -17.28
N SER A 16 -27.16 5.37 -16.83
CA SER A 16 -26.06 5.82 -15.97
C SER A 16 -26.26 7.06 -15.11
N VAL A 17 -26.78 6.92 -13.88
CA VAL A 17 -26.42 7.83 -12.76
C VAL A 17 -26.51 7.09 -11.41
N ALA A 18 -25.78 5.99 -11.26
CA ALA A 18 -25.25 5.66 -9.94
C ALA A 18 -23.85 6.25 -9.91
N ALA A 19 -23.76 7.55 -9.61
CA ALA A 19 -22.55 8.12 -9.06
C ALA A 19 -22.29 7.36 -7.75
N LEU A 20 -21.63 6.21 -7.86
CA LEU A 20 -20.86 5.63 -6.80
C LEU A 20 -19.96 6.79 -6.36
N ALA A 21 -20.34 7.43 -5.24
CA ALA A 21 -19.43 8.25 -4.50
C ALA A 21 -18.25 7.34 -4.21
N ALA A 22 -17.23 7.39 -5.07
CA ALA A 22 -15.96 6.75 -4.80
C ALA A 22 -15.60 7.26 -3.41
N PRO A 23 -15.38 6.35 -2.43
CA PRO A 23 -14.97 6.79 -1.11
C PRO A 23 -13.81 7.75 -1.30
N PRO A 24 -13.75 8.87 -0.56
CA PRO A 24 -12.64 9.80 -0.69
C PRO A 24 -11.37 8.96 -0.59
N ALA A 25 -10.53 8.98 -1.64
CA ALA A 25 -9.36 8.12 -1.70
C ALA A 25 -8.60 8.30 -0.38
N SER A 26 -8.70 7.30 0.49
CA SER A 26 -8.08 7.31 1.79
C SER A 26 -6.59 7.44 1.52
N ARG A 27 -5.96 8.55 1.88
CA ARG A 27 -4.53 8.76 1.61
C ARG A 27 -3.71 8.06 2.68
N LEU A 28 -2.43 7.83 2.39
CA LEU A 28 -1.47 7.45 3.43
C LEU A 28 -1.52 8.41 4.63
N PRO A 29 -1.08 7.98 5.83
CA PRO A 29 -1.01 8.84 7.00
C PRO A 29 -0.33 10.19 6.69
N GLN A 30 -0.82 11.28 7.29
CA GLN A 30 -0.31 12.62 6.99
C GLN A 30 1.21 12.70 7.12
N GLY A 31 1.86 13.33 6.14
CA GLY A 31 3.32 13.47 6.09
C GLY A 31 4.09 12.19 5.77
N THR A 32 3.40 11.13 5.32
CA THR A 32 4.04 9.89 4.85
C THR A 32 4.04 9.85 3.32
N GLY A 33 5.23 9.83 2.73
CA GLY A 33 5.41 9.57 1.29
C GLY A 33 5.39 8.07 0.95
N LEU A 34 5.37 7.76 -0.35
CA LEU A 34 5.48 6.37 -0.82
C LEU A 34 6.88 5.79 -0.52
N ASP A 35 7.91 6.63 -0.54
CA ASP A 35 9.28 6.32 -0.12
C ASP A 35 9.35 5.97 1.37
N ASP A 36 8.74 6.77 2.26
CA ASP A 36 8.61 6.43 3.68
C ASP A 36 7.91 5.07 3.86
N ALA A 37 6.86 4.83 3.08
CA ALA A 37 6.13 3.58 3.13
C ALA A 37 6.99 2.38 2.69
N GLY A 38 7.80 2.55 1.65
CA GLY A 38 8.77 1.57 1.18
C GLY A 38 9.86 1.25 2.21
N MET A 39 10.44 2.28 2.82
CA MET A 39 11.41 2.12 3.91
C MET A 39 10.80 1.33 5.07
N ALA A 40 9.58 1.68 5.49
CA ALA A 40 8.90 1.01 6.58
C ALA A 40 8.59 -0.46 6.26
N ALA A 41 8.15 -0.78 5.04
CA ALA A 41 7.94 -2.17 4.61
C ALA A 41 9.23 -2.98 4.69
N TRP A 42 10.35 -2.42 4.20
CA TRP A 42 11.63 -3.10 4.20
C TRP A 42 12.16 -3.31 5.63
N TYR A 43 12.17 -2.26 6.46
CA TYR A 43 12.62 -2.38 7.85
C TYR A 43 11.74 -3.33 8.66
N ALA A 44 10.42 -3.28 8.49
CA ALA A 44 9.51 -4.16 9.20
C ALA A 44 9.81 -5.64 8.93
N GLY A 45 9.96 -6.02 7.65
CA GLY A 45 10.21 -7.40 7.25
C GLY A 45 11.63 -7.89 7.55
N ASN A 46 12.63 -7.01 7.56
CA ASN A 46 14.04 -7.42 7.62
C ASN A 46 14.75 -7.10 8.95
N LEU A 47 14.35 -6.05 9.67
CA LEU A 47 14.96 -5.66 10.95
C LEU A 47 14.01 -5.83 12.13
N CYS A 48 12.72 -5.61 11.94
CA CYS A 48 11.74 -5.53 13.04
C CYS A 48 10.94 -6.81 13.25
N GLN A 49 11.30 -7.90 12.56
CA GLN A 49 10.67 -9.21 12.70
C GLN A 49 9.15 -9.21 12.44
N ALA A 50 8.64 -8.26 11.65
CA ALA A 50 7.26 -8.34 11.19
C ALA A 50 7.11 -9.54 10.26
N SER A 51 6.00 -10.26 10.39
CA SER A 51 5.75 -11.42 9.54
C SER A 51 5.57 -11.00 8.08
N THR A 52 5.87 -11.91 7.15
CA THR A 52 5.63 -11.69 5.72
C THR A 52 4.17 -11.36 5.42
N SER A 53 3.21 -11.93 6.17
CA SER A 53 1.79 -11.62 6.02
C SER A 53 1.45 -10.20 6.46
N THR A 54 2.06 -9.68 7.52
CA THR A 54 1.90 -8.28 7.95
C THR A 54 2.44 -7.33 6.89
N VAL A 55 3.63 -7.59 6.36
CA VAL A 55 4.24 -6.74 5.31
C VAL A 55 3.41 -6.79 4.02
N GLN A 56 2.89 -7.95 3.64
CA GLN A 56 2.04 -8.07 2.47
C GLN A 56 0.71 -7.32 2.65
N SER A 57 0.07 -7.46 3.81
CA SER A 57 -1.18 -6.74 4.12
C SER A 57 -0.96 -5.24 4.09
N TYR A 58 0.18 -4.78 4.61
CA TYR A 58 0.58 -3.38 4.55
C TYR A 58 0.75 -2.88 3.11
N ARG A 59 1.45 -3.62 2.23
CA ARG A 59 1.57 -3.26 0.80
C ARG A 59 0.22 -3.17 0.12
N THR A 60 -0.65 -4.16 0.31
CA THR A 60 -2.01 -4.14 -0.23
C THR A 60 -2.81 -2.94 0.27
N LYS A 61 -2.64 -2.56 1.55
CA LYS A 61 -3.27 -1.35 2.07
C LYS A 61 -2.69 -0.10 1.42
N VAL A 62 -1.37 0.01 1.26
CA VAL A 62 -0.72 1.12 0.54
C VAL A 62 -1.23 1.23 -0.91
N ASP A 63 -1.41 0.10 -1.61
CA ASP A 63 -1.97 0.05 -2.97
C ASP A 63 -3.39 0.60 -3.04
N ALA A 64 -4.19 0.36 -2.00
CA ALA A 64 -5.55 0.90 -1.91
C ALA A 64 -5.57 2.40 -1.55
N LEU A 65 -4.55 2.90 -0.85
CA LEU A 65 -4.52 4.25 -0.29
C LEU A 65 -3.77 5.29 -1.17
N SER A 66 -2.92 4.83 -2.08
CA SER A 66 -2.10 5.72 -2.89
C SER A 66 -2.08 5.31 -4.35
N PRO A 67 -2.23 6.25 -5.31
CA PRO A 67 -2.08 5.94 -6.72
C PRO A 67 -0.75 5.23 -7.02
N GLY A 68 -0.83 4.07 -7.69
CA GLY A 68 0.32 3.22 -8.01
C GLY A 68 0.87 2.40 -6.84
N GLY A 69 0.70 2.85 -5.60
CA GLY A 69 1.01 2.09 -4.40
C GLY A 69 2.44 1.58 -4.29
N SER A 70 2.56 0.36 -3.81
CA SER A 70 3.81 -0.38 -3.59
C SER A 70 4.54 -0.80 -4.87
N GLY A 71 3.91 -0.63 -6.04
CA GLY A 71 4.53 -0.86 -7.36
C GLY A 71 5.21 0.37 -7.96
N THR A 72 5.23 1.51 -7.25
CA THR A 72 5.80 2.76 -7.76
C THR A 72 7.32 2.83 -7.60
N PRO A 73 8.01 3.63 -8.44
CA PRO A 73 9.43 3.92 -8.25
C PRO A 73 9.75 4.49 -6.88
N ASP A 74 8.90 5.38 -6.33
CA ASP A 74 9.11 6.02 -5.03
C ASP A 74 9.09 5.00 -3.89
N PHE A 75 8.13 4.07 -3.92
CA PHE A 75 8.07 3.00 -2.93
C PHE A 75 9.32 2.11 -2.99
N HIS A 76 9.72 1.68 -4.19
CA HIS A 76 10.92 0.87 -4.36
C HIS A 76 12.20 1.63 -4.01
N GLU A 77 12.24 2.95 -4.21
CA GLU A 77 13.35 3.78 -3.80
C GLU A 77 13.50 3.79 -2.27
N GLY A 78 12.39 3.90 -1.53
CA GLY A 78 12.40 3.74 -0.08
C GLY A 78 12.96 2.39 0.37
N GLU A 79 12.57 1.29 -0.28
CA GLU A 79 13.12 -0.04 0.03
C GLU A 79 14.63 -0.11 -0.22
N ARG A 80 15.08 0.44 -1.36
CA ARG A 80 16.52 0.50 -1.71
C ARG A 80 17.30 1.34 -0.71
N GLN A 81 16.76 2.47 -0.27
CA GLN A 81 17.40 3.32 0.74
C GLN A 81 17.55 2.58 2.07
N ALA A 82 16.50 1.91 2.53
CA ALA A 82 16.55 1.12 3.77
C ALA A 82 17.61 0.00 3.69
N LEU A 83 17.66 -0.73 2.58
CA LEU A 83 18.68 -1.72 2.30
C LEU A 83 20.09 -1.11 2.25
N SER A 84 20.26 0.03 1.59
CA SER A 84 21.54 0.72 1.45
C SER A 84 22.10 1.13 2.81
N ILE A 85 21.28 1.74 3.68
CA ILE A 85 21.65 2.11 5.05
C ILE A 85 22.14 0.88 5.84
N VAL A 86 21.40 -0.23 5.77
CA VAL A 86 21.79 -1.47 6.46
C VAL A 86 23.10 -2.03 5.92
N ASN A 87 23.27 -2.06 4.61
CA ASN A 87 24.50 -2.57 3.99
C ASN A 87 25.71 -1.70 4.33
N GLN A 88 25.53 -0.38 4.40
CA GLN A 88 26.58 0.54 4.81
C GLN A 88 27.05 0.26 6.25
N ILE A 89 26.13 0.16 7.21
CA ILE A 89 26.47 -0.14 8.61
C ILE A 89 27.25 -1.46 8.70
N ARG A 90 26.81 -2.49 7.97
CA ARG A 90 27.50 -3.79 7.93
C ARG A 90 28.89 -3.69 7.30
N ALA A 91 29.05 -2.90 6.23
CA ALA A 91 30.33 -2.71 5.57
C ALA A 91 31.35 -1.97 6.46
N GLU A 92 30.87 -1.09 7.34
CA GLU A 92 31.67 -0.39 8.36
C GLU A 92 31.98 -1.27 9.59
N GLY A 93 31.57 -2.55 9.58
CA GLY A 93 31.76 -3.48 10.71
C GLY A 93 30.79 -3.26 11.87
N GLY A 94 29.75 -2.44 11.68
CA GLY A 94 28.73 -2.15 12.67
C GLY A 94 27.64 -3.22 12.73
N ASP A 95 27.00 -3.30 13.90
CA ASP A 95 25.76 -4.04 14.10
C ASP A 95 24.54 -3.14 13.82
N THR A 96 23.49 -3.73 13.29
CA THR A 96 22.20 -3.07 13.01
C THR A 96 21.31 -2.93 14.25
N SER A 97 21.73 -3.34 15.44
CA SER A 97 20.92 -3.25 16.67
C SER A 97 20.56 -1.82 17.06
N GLU A 98 21.48 -0.87 16.97
CA GLU A 98 21.18 0.54 17.26
C GLU A 98 20.20 1.11 16.20
N LEU A 99 20.40 0.73 14.93
CA LEU A 99 19.48 1.09 13.87
C LEU A 99 18.08 0.53 14.15
N SER A 100 17.96 -0.76 14.50
CA SER A 100 16.67 -1.41 14.74
C SER A 100 15.91 -0.77 15.91
N GLN A 101 16.60 -0.44 17.01
CA GLN A 101 16.00 0.26 18.15
C GLN A 101 15.37 1.61 17.76
N ARG A 102 15.97 2.30 16.79
CA ARG A 102 15.47 3.60 16.30
C ARG A 102 14.37 3.45 15.25
N VAL A 103 14.54 2.57 14.26
CA VAL A 103 13.64 2.50 13.11
C VAL A 103 12.42 1.63 13.36
N CYS A 104 12.51 0.60 14.21
CA CYS A 104 11.41 -0.33 14.39
C CYS A 104 10.16 0.28 15.04
N PRO A 105 10.25 1.09 16.11
CA PRO A 105 9.08 1.77 16.64
C PRO A 105 8.39 2.66 15.59
N ARG A 106 9.16 3.37 14.77
CA ARG A 106 8.64 4.26 13.72
C ARG A 106 7.98 3.47 12.58
N SER A 107 8.66 2.45 12.07
CA SER A 107 8.16 1.63 10.95
C SER A 107 6.92 0.85 11.34
N LEU A 108 6.91 0.23 12.52
CA LEU A 108 5.73 -0.50 13.02
C LEU A 108 4.56 0.44 13.29
N SER A 109 4.79 1.62 13.88
CA SER A 109 3.75 2.64 14.08
C SER A 109 3.19 3.15 12.75
N LEU A 110 4.02 3.29 11.71
CA LEU A 110 3.54 3.66 10.39
C LEU A 110 2.65 2.57 9.78
N ILE A 111 3.08 1.31 9.88
CA ILE A 111 2.27 0.16 9.43
C ILE A 111 0.93 0.15 10.16
N GLU A 112 0.94 0.21 11.48
CA GLU A 112 -0.28 0.21 12.30
C GLU A 112 -1.24 1.32 11.90
N ARG A 113 -0.76 2.56 11.80
CA ARG A 113 -1.58 3.72 11.40
C ARG A 113 -2.12 3.57 9.98
N THR A 114 -1.33 3.02 9.06
CA THR A 114 -1.78 2.79 7.68
C THR A 114 -2.85 1.71 7.61
N MET A 115 -2.69 0.63 8.39
CA MET A 115 -3.66 -0.46 8.50
C MET A 115 -4.96 -0.03 9.17
N ALA A 116 -4.92 0.97 10.05
CA ALA A 116 -6.10 1.52 10.73
C ALA A 116 -6.94 2.48 9.86
N LEU A 117 -6.44 2.89 8.68
CA LEU A 117 -7.19 3.76 7.79
C LEU A 117 -8.38 3.02 7.14
N PRO A 118 -9.51 3.69 6.89
CA PRO A 118 -10.67 3.09 6.22
C PRO A 118 -10.32 2.71 4.78
#